data_AF-H6C9A9-F1
#
_entry.id   AF-H6C9A9-F1
#
_cell.length_a   1.000
_cell.length_b   1.000
_cell.length_c   1.000
_cell.angle_alpha   90.00
_cell.angle_beta   90.00
_cell.angle_gamma   90.00
#
_symmetry.space_group_name_H-M   'P 1'
#
loop_
_entity.id
_entity.type
_entity.pdbx_description
1 polymer ?
#
loop_
_entity_poly.entity_id
_entity_poly.type
_entity_poly.pdbx_seq_one_letter_code
_entity_poly.pdbx_strand_id
1 'polypeptide(L)'
;MASLTSSEVRTIVADADGDLILEVGKEHTQNEETKADLDGDLILEVDKEDGQGDENEEGEVQEQEKSTPKMARILVSTKVLTLSSPVFKTMLSGNFREAQLPFSKESPPILRLPEDAPGPTGLLCRVLHYDNEALQDVSFDGIYALATVSDKYDYSNAIKPLFRQHLYSGRREITMYDWIHTVNTAYLFNDEDAFYRLSQSAVRYVDHNALSGLALRKPPLQVQEQHFIGELSTAVVHDSWMCD
;
A
#
# COMPACT_ATOMS: atom_id res chain seq x y z
N MET A 1 21.63 -26.48 -2.31
CA MET A 1 20.49 -25.94 -1.56
C MET A 1 20.96 -24.70 -0.84
N ALA A 2 20.79 -23.51 -1.44
CA ALA A 2 21.17 -22.26 -0.80
C ALA A 2 20.12 -21.95 0.27
N SER A 3 20.55 -21.99 1.54
CA SER A 3 19.72 -21.57 2.66
C SER A 3 19.72 -20.04 2.66
N LEU A 4 18.58 -19.44 2.34
CA LEU A 4 18.36 -18.01 2.54
C LEU A 4 18.70 -17.67 4.00
N THR A 5 19.50 -16.63 4.21
CA THR A 5 19.83 -16.18 5.55
C THR A 5 18.57 -15.56 6.18
N SER A 6 18.31 -15.87 7.44
CA SER A 6 17.09 -15.47 8.18
C SER A 6 16.87 -13.95 8.28
N SER A 7 17.82 -13.13 7.81
CA SER A 7 17.79 -11.66 7.84
C SER A 7 17.03 -11.01 6.67
N GLU A 8 16.71 -11.73 5.59
CA GLU A 8 16.11 -11.13 4.38
C GLU A 8 14.58 -11.29 4.28
N VAL A 9 14.00 -12.22 5.05
CA VAL A 9 12.58 -12.53 5.02
C VAL A 9 11.89 -12.00 6.27
N ARG A 10 11.00 -11.02 6.10
CA ARG A 10 10.17 -10.51 7.20
C ARG A 10 8.99 -11.45 7.44
N THR A 11 8.73 -11.82 8.69
CA THR A 11 7.47 -12.52 9.04
C THR A 11 6.45 -11.50 9.53
N ILE A 12 5.22 -11.58 9.02
CA ILE A 12 4.09 -10.75 9.40
C ILE A 12 2.94 -11.68 9.80
N VAL A 13 2.37 -11.47 10.98
CA VAL A 13 1.17 -12.19 11.43
C VAL A 13 0.00 -11.23 11.30
N ALA A 14 -0.79 -11.38 10.24
CA ALA A 14 -2.03 -10.62 10.09
C ALA A 14 -3.17 -11.30 10.84
N ASP A 15 -3.16 -12.63 10.92
CA ASP A 15 -4.11 -13.43 11.67
C ASP A 15 -3.38 -14.51 12.49
N ALA A 16 -3.57 -14.51 13.81
CA ALA A 16 -3.00 -15.55 14.68
C ALA A 16 -3.65 -16.92 14.43
N ASP A 17 -4.86 -16.94 13.90
CA ASP A 17 -5.66 -18.11 13.55
C ASP A 17 -5.60 -18.45 12.06
N GLY A 18 -4.63 -17.86 11.33
CA GLY A 18 -4.47 -18.02 9.89
C GLY A 18 -4.27 -19.48 9.46
N ASP A 19 -4.74 -19.80 8.26
CA ASP A 19 -4.68 -21.13 7.64
C ASP A 19 -3.89 -21.15 6.33
N LEU A 20 -3.25 -20.03 5.98
CA LEU A 20 -2.46 -19.84 4.77
C LEU A 20 -1.29 -18.87 5.03
N ILE A 21 -0.13 -19.14 4.45
CA ILE A 21 1.01 -18.22 4.41
C ILE A 21 1.16 -17.67 3.00
N LEU A 22 1.12 -16.34 2.84
CA LEU A 22 1.51 -15.67 1.61
C LEU A 22 3.01 -15.39 1.64
N GLU A 23 3.75 -15.91 0.68
CA GLU A 23 5.17 -15.58 0.44
C GLU A 23 5.24 -14.56 -0.70
N VAL A 24 5.53 -13.30 -0.36
CA VAL A 24 5.51 -12.15 -1.26
C VAL A 24 6.91 -11.59 -1.47
N GLY A 25 7.16 -11.05 -2.66
CA GLY A 25 8.46 -10.53 -3.08
C GLY A 25 9.29 -11.56 -3.86
N LYS A 26 10.28 -11.07 -4.61
CA LYS A 26 11.15 -11.91 -5.43
C LYS A 26 12.23 -12.56 -4.57
N GLU A 27 12.49 -13.84 -4.82
CA GLU A 27 13.67 -14.51 -4.29
C GLU A 27 14.92 -13.80 -4.81
N HIS A 28 15.92 -13.59 -3.95
CA HIS A 28 17.21 -13.12 -4.41
C HIS A 28 17.91 -14.29 -5.12
N THR A 29 17.74 -14.38 -6.43
CA THR A 29 18.69 -15.11 -7.26
C THR A 29 19.99 -14.34 -7.22
N GLN A 30 21.02 -14.90 -6.57
CA GLN A 30 22.37 -14.31 -6.47
C GLN A 30 23.11 -14.17 -7.84
N ASN A 31 22.39 -14.13 -8.96
CA ASN A 31 22.96 -14.03 -10.32
C ASN A 31 22.21 -13.02 -11.19
N GLU A 32 21.83 -11.87 -10.64
CA GLU A 32 21.51 -10.69 -11.45
C GLU A 32 22.19 -9.47 -10.82
N GLU A 33 23.46 -9.26 -11.17
CA GLU A 33 24.08 -7.93 -11.09
C GLU A 33 23.42 -7.06 -12.17
N THR A 34 22.25 -6.51 -11.86
CA THR A 34 21.73 -5.37 -12.63
C THR A 34 22.52 -4.14 -12.20
N LYS A 35 23.64 -3.89 -12.88
CA LYS A 35 24.20 -2.54 -12.95
C LYS A 35 23.32 -1.75 -13.91
N ALA A 36 22.44 -0.93 -13.36
CA ALA A 36 21.68 0.05 -14.13
C ALA A 36 22.65 1.16 -14.60
N ASP A 37 22.72 1.38 -15.91
CA ASP A 37 23.21 2.62 -16.49
C ASP A 37 22.09 3.67 -16.52
N LEU A 38 22.49 4.94 -16.63
CA LEU A 38 21.64 6.12 -16.43
C LEU A 38 20.79 6.49 -17.68
N ASP A 39 20.68 5.61 -18.68
CA ASP A 39 19.95 5.88 -19.93
C ASP A 39 19.10 4.72 -20.49
N GLY A 40 19.14 3.52 -19.89
CA GLY A 40 18.07 2.53 -20.06
C GLY A 40 18.05 1.77 -21.39
N ASP A 41 19.21 1.35 -21.92
CA ASP A 41 19.30 0.31 -22.95
C ASP A 41 20.19 -0.86 -22.48
N LEU A 42 19.59 -2.05 -22.30
CA LEU A 42 20.28 -3.29 -21.90
C LEU A 42 21.34 -3.73 -22.93
N ILE A 43 22.62 -3.75 -22.53
CA ILE A 43 23.67 -4.49 -23.24
C ILE A 43 24.12 -5.68 -22.39
N LEU A 44 23.86 -6.89 -22.90
CA LEU A 44 24.48 -8.14 -22.43
C LEU A 44 25.93 -8.16 -22.88
N GLU A 45 26.88 -7.98 -21.96
CA GLU A 45 28.30 -8.19 -22.27
C GLU A 45 28.73 -9.62 -21.94
N VAL A 46 29.24 -10.26 -22.99
CA VAL A 46 29.87 -11.59 -23.00
C VAL A 46 31.26 -11.46 -22.39
N ASP A 47 31.55 -12.36 -21.44
CA ASP A 47 32.79 -12.50 -20.69
C ASP A 47 34.06 -12.10 -21.45
N LYS A 48 34.83 -11.15 -20.88
CA LYS A 48 36.30 -11.10 -21.02
C LYS A 48 36.98 -10.66 -19.73
N GLU A 49 37.92 -11.50 -19.34
CA GLU A 49 38.81 -11.42 -18.19
C GLU A 49 39.79 -10.22 -18.24
N ASP A 50 40.03 -9.68 -17.04
CA ASP A 50 41.24 -9.12 -16.45
C ASP A 50 41.91 -7.84 -16.99
N GLY A 51 42.03 -6.82 -16.11
CA GLY A 51 43.10 -5.81 -16.18
C GLY A 51 42.90 -4.44 -15.48
N GLN A 52 43.06 -4.39 -14.15
CA GLN A 52 43.85 -3.44 -13.33
C GLN A 52 43.82 -1.89 -13.57
N GLY A 53 43.48 -1.10 -12.52
CA GLY A 53 43.84 0.34 -12.39
C GLY A 53 43.09 1.16 -11.31
N ASP A 54 43.84 1.77 -10.40
CA ASP A 54 43.52 2.47 -9.12
C ASP A 54 42.86 3.88 -9.16
N GLU A 55 42.16 4.21 -8.04
CA GLU A 55 42.03 5.50 -7.27
C GLU A 55 41.46 6.79 -7.96
N ASN A 56 40.63 7.69 -7.37
CA ASN A 56 40.05 7.94 -6.04
C ASN A 56 38.85 8.93 -6.12
N GLU A 57 37.93 8.77 -5.15
CA GLU A 57 37.05 9.73 -4.41
C GLU A 57 36.34 10.91 -5.09
N GLU A 58 34.99 10.99 -4.94
CA GLU A 58 34.28 12.12 -4.30
C GLU A 58 32.86 11.69 -3.81
N GLY A 59 32.60 11.85 -2.49
CA GLY A 59 31.29 12.30 -1.97
C GLY A 59 30.17 11.28 -1.71
N GLU A 60 30.29 10.47 -0.65
CA GLU A 60 29.17 9.74 -0.05
C GLU A 60 28.11 10.69 0.54
N VAL A 61 26.93 10.72 -0.07
CA VAL A 61 25.70 11.07 0.64
C VAL A 61 25.10 9.75 1.10
N GLN A 62 25.29 9.41 2.37
CA GLN A 62 24.64 8.26 2.99
C GLN A 62 23.15 8.56 3.15
N GLU A 63 22.38 8.32 2.09
CA GLU A 63 20.96 7.99 2.25
C GLU A 63 20.92 6.74 3.14
N GLN A 64 20.42 6.91 4.37
CA GLN A 64 20.01 5.79 5.19
C GLN A 64 18.87 5.08 4.45
N GLU A 65 19.25 4.16 3.57
CA GLU A 65 18.34 3.20 2.97
C GLU A 65 17.65 2.47 4.11
N LYS A 66 16.40 2.89 4.38
CA LYS A 66 15.47 2.14 5.21
C LYS A 66 15.31 0.80 4.51
N SER A 67 16.09 -0.21 4.90
CA SER A 67 16.16 -1.53 4.26
C SER A 67 14.76 -2.14 4.21
N THR A 68 14.05 -1.94 3.11
CA THR A 68 12.75 -2.56 2.91
C THR A 68 12.98 -4.05 2.70
N PRO A 69 12.29 -4.93 3.43
CA PRO A 69 12.47 -6.36 3.27
C PRO A 69 12.12 -6.75 1.83
N LYS A 70 13.04 -7.44 1.16
CA LYS A 70 12.86 -7.92 -0.22
C LYS A 70 11.78 -9.00 -0.31
N MET A 71 11.53 -9.69 0.79
CA MET A 71 10.54 -10.76 0.89
C MET A 71 9.81 -10.73 2.23
N ALA A 72 8.54 -11.16 2.23
CA ALA A 72 7.81 -11.42 3.46
C ALA A 72 6.98 -12.69 3.42
N ARG A 73 6.80 -13.30 4.60
CA ARG A 73 5.84 -14.37 4.85
C ARG A 73 4.73 -13.83 5.74
N ILE A 74 3.51 -13.85 5.22
CA ILE A 74 2.34 -13.24 5.86
C ILE A 74 1.34 -14.34 6.23
N LEU A 75 1.12 -14.57 7.51
CA LEU A 75 0.09 -15.51 7.99
C LEU A 75 -1.28 -14.83 7.97
N VAL A 76 -2.23 -15.44 7.25
CA VAL A 76 -3.56 -14.88 6.94
C VAL A 76 -4.64 -15.96 7.03
N SER A 77 -5.90 -15.54 7.12
CA SER A 77 -7.04 -16.44 6.91
C SER A 77 -7.53 -16.38 5.47
N THR A 78 -7.56 -17.54 4.83
CA THR A 78 -8.13 -17.77 3.50
C THR A 78 -9.58 -17.28 3.42
N LYS A 79 -10.36 -17.45 4.50
CA LYS A 79 -11.74 -16.97 4.54
C LYS A 79 -11.83 -15.45 4.46
N VAL A 80 -10.96 -14.73 5.17
CA VAL A 80 -10.94 -13.27 5.14
C VAL A 80 -10.52 -12.77 3.75
N LEU A 81 -9.50 -13.36 3.13
CA LEU A 81 -9.08 -13.00 1.78
C LEU A 81 -10.19 -13.23 0.74
N THR A 82 -10.86 -14.38 0.81
CA THR A 82 -11.86 -14.74 -0.21
C THR A 82 -13.22 -14.05 -0.03
N LEU A 83 -13.49 -13.47 1.15
CA LEU A 83 -14.77 -12.81 1.45
C LEU A 83 -15.01 -11.59 0.57
N SER A 84 -13.96 -10.79 0.35
CA SER A 84 -14.08 -9.47 -0.28
C SER A 84 -13.28 -9.32 -1.57
N SER A 85 -12.48 -10.32 -1.97
CA SER A 85 -11.74 -10.30 -3.24
C SER A 85 -12.22 -11.40 -4.19
N PRO A 86 -12.83 -11.04 -5.32
CA PRO A 86 -13.10 -11.97 -6.41
C PRO A 86 -11.85 -12.66 -6.96
N VAL A 87 -10.70 -11.98 -6.92
CA VAL A 87 -9.41 -12.50 -7.39
C VAL A 87 -8.94 -13.65 -6.48
N PHE A 88 -8.84 -13.40 -5.16
CA PHE A 88 -8.48 -14.46 -4.20
C PHE A 88 -9.51 -15.57 -4.16
N LYS A 89 -10.80 -15.24 -4.25
CA LYS A 89 -11.87 -16.24 -4.33
C LYS A 89 -11.66 -17.17 -5.53
N THR A 90 -11.43 -16.62 -6.71
CA THR A 90 -11.20 -17.41 -7.93
C THR A 90 -9.93 -18.26 -7.81
N MET A 91 -8.85 -17.67 -7.29
CA MET A 91 -7.56 -18.34 -7.11
C MET A 91 -7.62 -19.49 -6.10
N LEU A 92 -8.34 -19.33 -4.98
CA LEU A 92 -8.32 -20.26 -3.84
C LEU A 92 -9.53 -21.21 -3.78
N SER A 93 -10.56 -21.01 -4.60
CA SER A 93 -11.74 -21.89 -4.64
C SER A 93 -12.01 -22.54 -6.01
N GLY A 94 -11.20 -22.23 -7.02
CA GLY A 94 -11.36 -22.74 -8.38
C GLY A 94 -10.60 -24.05 -8.67
N ASN A 95 -10.34 -24.31 -9.96
CA ASN A 95 -9.57 -25.45 -10.45
C ASN A 95 -8.06 -25.16 -10.54
N PHE A 96 -7.62 -24.05 -9.97
CA PHE A 96 -6.22 -23.64 -9.96
C PHE A 96 -5.42 -24.51 -8.99
N ARG A 97 -4.09 -24.57 -9.18
CA ARG A 97 -3.21 -25.35 -8.30
C ARG A 97 -3.22 -24.82 -6.87
N GLU A 98 -3.37 -23.51 -6.76
CA GLU A 98 -3.48 -22.71 -5.54
C GLU A 98 -4.70 -23.10 -4.71
N ALA A 99 -5.81 -23.48 -5.35
CA ALA A 99 -7.02 -23.96 -4.69
C ALA A 99 -6.90 -25.40 -4.15
N GLN A 100 -5.90 -26.16 -4.60
CA GLN A 100 -5.64 -27.54 -4.14
C GLN A 100 -4.71 -27.58 -2.92
N LEU A 101 -4.31 -26.42 -2.39
CA LEU A 101 -3.47 -26.35 -1.20
C LEU A 101 -4.26 -26.87 0.03
N PRO A 102 -3.63 -27.69 0.90
CA PRO A 102 -4.27 -28.22 2.09
C PRO A 102 -4.31 -27.14 3.20
N PHE A 103 -5.25 -26.20 3.11
CA PHE A 103 -5.41 -25.13 4.10
C PHE A 103 -5.60 -25.72 5.51
N SER A 104 -4.74 -25.32 6.44
CA SER A 104 -4.72 -25.84 7.81
C SER A 104 -4.12 -24.80 8.74
N LYS A 105 -4.69 -24.66 9.94
CA LYS A 105 -4.12 -23.80 10.99
C LYS A 105 -2.85 -24.40 11.61
N GLU A 106 -2.76 -25.72 11.66
CA GLU A 106 -1.66 -26.43 12.32
C GLU A 106 -0.40 -26.45 11.45
N SER A 107 -0.59 -26.51 10.13
CA SER A 107 0.48 -26.51 9.15
C SER A 107 0.05 -25.73 7.91
N PRO A 108 -0.03 -24.39 7.99
CA PRO A 108 -0.47 -23.55 6.88
C PRO A 108 0.41 -23.76 5.64
N PRO A 109 -0.18 -24.06 4.45
CA PRO A 109 0.58 -24.14 3.21
C PRO A 109 1.11 -22.75 2.81
N ILE A 110 2.12 -22.72 1.95
CA ILE A 110 2.70 -21.50 1.40
C ILE A 110 2.15 -21.28 -0.01
N LEU A 111 1.56 -20.09 -0.23
CA LEU A 111 1.21 -19.57 -1.55
C LEU A 111 2.23 -18.49 -1.95
N ARG A 112 2.90 -18.69 -3.09
CA ARG A 112 3.92 -17.77 -3.59
C ARG A 112 3.33 -16.71 -4.51
N LEU A 113 3.65 -15.46 -4.24
CA LEU A 113 3.22 -14.27 -4.97
C LEU A 113 4.45 -13.36 -5.25
N PRO A 114 5.37 -13.79 -6.14
CA PRO A 114 6.66 -13.12 -6.32
C PRO A 114 6.55 -11.70 -6.90
N GLU A 115 5.46 -11.40 -7.60
CA GLU A 115 5.21 -10.07 -8.20
C GLU A 115 4.60 -9.07 -7.21
N ASP A 116 4.32 -9.49 -5.97
CA ASP A 116 3.74 -8.62 -4.96
C ASP A 116 4.80 -7.98 -4.08
N ALA A 117 4.63 -6.68 -3.82
CA ALA A 117 5.50 -5.95 -2.92
C ALA A 117 5.21 -6.33 -1.44
N PRO A 118 6.23 -6.69 -0.64
CA PRO A 118 6.03 -7.14 0.74
C PRO A 118 5.34 -6.13 1.66
N GLY A 119 5.72 -4.84 1.57
CA GLY A 119 5.20 -3.79 2.44
C GLY A 119 3.70 -3.55 2.23
N PRO A 120 3.27 -3.13 1.03
CA PRO A 120 1.85 -2.86 0.74
C PRO A 120 0.94 -4.09 0.89
N THR A 121 1.41 -5.28 0.51
CA THR A 121 0.62 -6.52 0.65
C THR A 121 0.45 -6.91 2.11
N GLY A 122 1.50 -6.76 2.93
CA GLY A 122 1.42 -6.94 4.37
C GLY A 122 0.47 -5.94 5.03
N LEU A 123 0.50 -4.67 4.60
CA LEU A 123 -0.42 -3.65 5.09
C LEU A 123 -1.87 -3.98 4.73
N LEU A 124 -2.14 -4.37 3.47
CA LEU A 124 -3.47 -4.80 3.04
C LEU A 124 -3.98 -5.96 3.90
N CYS A 125 -3.16 -6.99 4.12
CA CYS A 125 -3.56 -8.14 4.94
C CYS A 125 -3.90 -7.72 6.37
N ARG A 126 -3.05 -6.91 7.02
CA ARG A 126 -3.33 -6.40 8.38
C ARG A 126 -4.66 -5.63 8.44
N VAL A 127 -4.91 -4.79 7.45
CA VAL A 127 -6.16 -4.02 7.34
C VAL A 127 -7.38 -4.93 7.18
N LEU A 128 -7.33 -5.91 6.28
CA LEU A 128 -8.42 -6.88 6.07
C LEU A 128 -8.71 -7.71 7.32
N HIS A 129 -7.68 -7.92 8.16
CA HIS A 129 -7.77 -8.62 9.43
C HIS A 129 -8.07 -7.69 10.63
N TYR A 130 -8.55 -6.47 10.38
CA TYR A 130 -8.98 -5.50 11.40
C TYR A 130 -7.90 -5.12 12.43
N ASP A 131 -6.64 -5.07 12.02
CA ASP A 131 -5.59 -4.48 12.84
C ASP A 131 -5.78 -2.94 12.91
N ASN A 132 -6.23 -2.47 14.07
CA ASN A 132 -6.55 -1.06 14.32
C ASN A 132 -5.34 -0.11 14.19
N GLU A 133 -4.13 -0.64 14.30
CA GLU A 133 -2.88 0.14 14.23
C GLU A 133 -2.27 0.09 12.82
N ALA A 134 -2.85 -0.68 11.89
CA ALA A 134 -2.27 -0.88 10.57
C ALA A 134 -2.05 0.42 9.79
N LEU A 135 -2.97 1.39 9.95
CA LEU A 135 -2.93 2.67 9.26
C LEU A 135 -2.37 3.81 10.11
N GLN A 136 -1.93 3.51 11.34
CA GLN A 136 -1.26 4.48 12.17
C GLN A 136 0.07 4.87 11.52
N ASP A 137 0.31 6.18 11.40
CA ASP A 137 1.54 6.75 10.85
C ASP A 137 1.90 6.31 9.42
N VAL A 138 0.93 5.80 8.65
CA VAL A 138 1.13 5.51 7.23
C VAL A 138 1.23 6.84 6.45
N SER A 139 2.20 6.93 5.54
CA SER A 139 2.37 8.08 4.66
C SER A 139 1.38 8.05 3.50
N PHE A 140 1.20 9.18 2.81
CA PHE A 140 0.36 9.20 1.60
C PHE A 140 0.89 8.28 0.49
N ASP A 141 2.21 8.15 0.36
CA ASP A 141 2.85 7.16 -0.51
C ASP A 141 2.48 5.72 -0.10
N GLY A 142 2.53 5.40 1.19
CA GLY A 142 2.13 4.07 1.69
C GLY A 142 0.65 3.77 1.45
N ILE A 143 -0.23 4.77 1.57
CA ILE A 143 -1.65 4.64 1.24
C ILE A 143 -1.86 4.46 -0.27
N TYR A 144 -1.10 5.16 -1.11
CA TYR A 144 -1.13 4.97 -2.55
C TYR A 144 -0.68 3.56 -2.94
N ALA A 145 0.42 3.08 -2.35
CA ALA A 145 0.88 1.72 -2.57
C ALA A 145 -0.15 0.66 -2.10
N LEU A 146 -0.83 0.90 -0.97
CA LEU A 146 -1.96 0.09 -0.53
C LEU A 146 -3.11 0.11 -1.55
N ALA A 147 -3.44 1.27 -2.12
CA ALA A 147 -4.47 1.41 -3.14
C ALA A 147 -4.13 0.61 -4.40
N THR A 148 -2.86 0.61 -4.84
CA THR A 148 -2.39 -0.18 -5.99
C THR A 148 -2.58 -1.68 -5.77
N VAL A 149 -2.21 -2.21 -4.59
CA VAL A 149 -2.43 -3.64 -4.28
C VAL A 149 -3.92 -3.94 -4.09
N SER A 150 -4.68 -3.00 -3.54
CA SER A 150 -6.14 -3.14 -3.39
C SER A 150 -6.83 -3.22 -4.75
N ASP A 151 -6.44 -2.39 -5.72
CA ASP A 151 -6.97 -2.44 -7.09
C ASP A 151 -6.63 -3.77 -7.77
N LYS A 152 -5.37 -4.23 -7.65
CA LYS A 152 -4.92 -5.53 -8.18
C LYS A 152 -5.78 -6.70 -7.73
N TYR A 153 -6.17 -6.70 -6.46
CA TYR A 153 -6.97 -7.78 -5.86
C TYR A 153 -8.45 -7.46 -5.72
N ASP A 154 -8.92 -6.35 -6.27
CA ASP A 154 -10.32 -5.89 -6.23
C ASP A 154 -10.88 -5.73 -4.78
N TYR A 155 -10.09 -5.10 -3.90
CA TYR A 155 -10.50 -4.67 -2.56
C TYR A 155 -10.84 -3.17 -2.47
N SER A 156 -10.89 -2.46 -3.60
CA SER A 156 -11.05 -1.00 -3.63
C SER A 156 -12.24 -0.50 -2.81
N ASN A 157 -13.38 -1.21 -2.84
CA ASN A 157 -14.56 -0.86 -2.06
C ASN A 157 -14.39 -1.08 -0.55
N ALA A 158 -13.61 -2.10 -0.14
CA ALA A 158 -13.36 -2.41 1.27
C ALA A 158 -12.40 -1.39 1.90
N ILE A 159 -11.42 -0.91 1.14
CA ILE A 159 -10.34 -0.04 1.64
C ILE A 159 -10.66 1.46 1.52
N LYS A 160 -11.50 1.85 0.56
CA LYS A 160 -11.91 3.26 0.35
C LYS A 160 -12.34 4.01 1.63
N PRO A 161 -13.17 3.45 2.54
CA PRO A 161 -13.54 4.15 3.78
C PRO A 161 -12.33 4.50 4.65
N LEU A 162 -11.32 3.63 4.67
CA LEU A 162 -10.11 3.82 5.44
C LEU A 162 -9.22 4.90 4.85
N PHE A 163 -9.15 4.98 3.52
CA PHE A 163 -8.50 6.10 2.83
C PHE A 163 -9.16 7.43 3.20
N ARG A 164 -10.49 7.50 3.17
CA ARG A 164 -11.22 8.71 3.59
C ARG A 164 -10.89 9.07 5.04
N GLN A 165 -10.94 8.10 5.95
CA GLN A 165 -10.57 8.33 7.34
C GLN A 165 -9.14 8.87 7.46
N HIS A 166 -8.18 8.26 6.75
CA HIS A 166 -6.79 8.70 6.76
C HIS A 166 -6.62 10.13 6.23
N LEU A 167 -7.33 10.48 5.15
CA LEU A 167 -7.31 11.82 4.54
C LEU A 167 -7.77 12.90 5.51
N TYR A 168 -8.80 12.61 6.32
CA TYR A 168 -9.36 13.56 7.29
C TYR A 168 -8.72 13.47 8.68
N SER A 169 -7.76 12.56 8.88
CA SER A 169 -7.12 12.35 10.18
C SER A 169 -6.00 13.36 10.41
N GLY A 170 -6.35 14.44 11.11
CA GLY A 170 -5.40 15.39 11.70
C GLY A 170 -4.88 16.47 10.74
N ARG A 171 -4.20 17.47 11.32
CA ARG A 171 -3.53 18.52 10.55
C ARG A 171 -2.11 18.08 10.23
N ARG A 172 -1.82 17.90 8.95
CA ARG A 172 -0.47 17.60 8.44
C ARG A 172 -0.09 18.64 7.41
N GLU A 173 1.18 19.02 7.38
CA GLU A 173 1.70 19.75 6.23
C GLU A 173 1.73 18.80 5.04
N ILE A 174 1.08 19.19 3.95
CA ILE A 174 0.94 18.39 2.73
C ILE A 174 1.96 18.89 1.72
N THR A 175 2.82 18.00 1.25
CA THR A 175 3.80 18.30 0.20
C THR A 175 3.17 18.15 -1.20
N MET A 176 3.90 18.54 -2.25
CA MET A 176 3.45 18.30 -3.63
C MET A 176 3.26 16.80 -3.93
N TYR A 177 4.17 15.96 -3.45
CA TYR A 177 4.09 14.51 -3.66
C TYR A 177 2.88 13.91 -2.97
N ASP A 178 2.51 14.42 -1.79
CA ASP A 178 1.31 13.98 -1.08
C ASP A 178 0.02 14.28 -1.87
N TRP A 179 -0.04 15.42 -2.56
CA TRP A 179 -1.15 15.72 -3.49
C TRP A 179 -1.22 14.71 -4.64
N ILE A 180 -0.08 14.37 -5.24
CA ILE A 180 -0.03 13.37 -6.33
C ILE A 180 -0.53 12.01 -5.82
N HIS A 181 -0.02 11.56 -4.68
CA HIS A 181 -0.43 10.28 -4.10
C HIS A 181 -1.90 10.25 -3.72
N THR A 182 -2.43 11.31 -3.10
CA THR A 182 -3.85 11.36 -2.69
C THR A 182 -4.80 11.42 -3.89
N VAL A 183 -4.48 12.18 -4.93
CA VAL A 183 -5.26 12.22 -6.18
C VAL A 183 -5.25 10.86 -6.88
N ASN A 184 -4.08 10.24 -7.04
CA ASN A 184 -3.97 8.92 -7.67
C ASN A 184 -4.67 7.83 -6.84
N THR A 185 -4.60 7.92 -5.52
CA THR A 185 -5.33 7.01 -4.61
C THR A 185 -6.84 7.13 -4.81
N ALA A 186 -7.38 8.35 -4.87
CA ALA A 186 -8.80 8.57 -5.09
C ALA A 186 -9.26 8.04 -6.46
N TYR A 187 -8.42 8.17 -7.48
CA TYR A 187 -8.65 7.57 -8.80
C TYR A 187 -8.70 6.03 -8.73
N LEU A 188 -7.71 5.38 -8.12
CA LEU A 188 -7.66 3.91 -7.98
C LEU A 188 -8.86 3.35 -7.22
N PHE A 189 -9.33 4.06 -6.19
CA PHE A 189 -10.52 3.64 -5.47
C PHE A 189 -11.83 3.94 -6.20
N ASN A 190 -11.80 4.61 -7.36
CA ASN A 190 -12.98 5.11 -8.04
C ASN A 190 -13.86 5.93 -7.06
N ASP A 191 -13.23 6.88 -6.37
CA ASP A 191 -13.88 7.82 -5.44
C ASP A 191 -13.99 9.20 -6.09
N GLU A 192 -15.04 9.41 -6.88
CA GLU A 192 -15.25 10.60 -7.70
C GLU A 192 -15.23 11.91 -6.90
N ASP A 193 -15.87 11.93 -5.72
CA ASP A 193 -15.93 13.12 -4.86
C ASP A 193 -14.56 13.46 -4.29
N ALA A 194 -13.84 12.45 -3.76
CA ALA A 194 -12.48 12.65 -3.27
C ALA A 194 -11.55 13.10 -4.39
N PHE A 195 -11.61 12.45 -5.55
CA PHE A 195 -10.79 12.77 -6.71
C PHE A 195 -10.99 14.22 -7.17
N TYR A 196 -12.24 14.65 -7.30
CA TYR A 196 -12.56 16.01 -7.69
C TYR A 196 -12.01 17.05 -6.71
N ARG A 197 -12.27 16.86 -5.41
CA ARG A 197 -11.83 17.80 -4.35
C ARG A 197 -10.31 17.87 -4.22
N LEU A 198 -9.65 16.73 -4.26
CA LEU A 198 -8.20 16.63 -4.15
C LEU A 198 -7.51 17.23 -5.37
N SER A 199 -8.01 16.96 -6.58
CA SER A 199 -7.47 17.55 -7.81
C SER A 199 -7.58 19.08 -7.83
N GLN A 200 -8.72 19.63 -7.40
CA GLN A 200 -8.87 21.08 -7.27
C GLN A 200 -7.90 21.69 -6.25
N SER A 201 -7.72 21.01 -5.12
CA SER A 201 -6.82 21.47 -4.06
C SER A 201 -5.35 21.43 -4.52
N ALA A 202 -4.97 20.38 -5.25
CA ALA A 202 -3.65 20.24 -5.85
C ALA A 202 -3.35 21.34 -6.86
N VAL A 203 -4.29 21.65 -7.78
CA VAL A 203 -4.13 22.75 -8.75
C VAL A 203 -3.93 24.09 -8.04
N ARG A 204 -4.77 24.39 -7.03
CA ARG A 204 -4.63 25.63 -6.24
C ARG A 204 -3.29 25.71 -5.51
N TYR A 205 -2.79 24.57 -5.01
CA TYR A 205 -1.49 24.50 -4.36
C TYR A 205 -0.34 24.79 -5.34
N VAL A 206 -0.39 24.22 -6.55
CA VAL A 206 0.57 24.50 -7.62
C VAL A 206 0.54 25.98 -8.00
N ASP A 207 -0.65 26.53 -8.26
CA ASP A 207 -0.82 27.94 -8.64
C ASP A 207 -0.28 28.87 -7.55
N HIS A 208 -0.62 28.60 -6.28
CA HIS A 208 -0.16 29.41 -5.15
C HIS A 208 1.37 29.35 -5.03
N ASN A 209 1.99 28.18 -5.18
CA ASN A 209 3.45 28.05 -5.07
C ASN A 209 4.20 28.61 -6.29
N ALA A 210 3.63 28.49 -7.49
CA ALA A 210 4.16 29.13 -8.69
C ALA A 210 4.15 30.66 -8.57
N LEU A 211 3.10 31.22 -7.95
CA LEU A 211 3.01 32.65 -7.64
C LEU A 211 3.89 33.07 -6.44
N SER A 212 4.10 32.18 -5.47
CA SER A 212 4.97 32.41 -4.30
C SER A 212 6.47 32.38 -4.64
N GLY A 213 6.86 31.72 -5.74
CA GLY A 213 8.21 31.86 -6.31
C GLY A 213 8.54 33.29 -6.76
N LEU A 214 7.52 34.15 -6.94
CA LEU A 214 7.62 35.58 -7.23
C LEU A 214 7.25 36.48 -6.03
N ALA A 215 6.79 35.93 -4.92
CA ALA A 215 6.33 36.71 -3.77
C ALA A 215 6.66 36.05 -2.42
N LEU A 216 7.52 36.71 -1.65
CA LEU A 216 7.94 36.35 -0.29
C LEU A 216 6.78 36.05 0.68
N ARG A 217 6.80 34.82 1.24
CA ARG A 217 6.27 34.33 2.55
C ARG A 217 4.76 34.50 2.88
N LYS A 218 4.09 33.35 3.19
CA LYS A 218 3.35 32.95 4.43
C LYS A 218 2.20 31.94 4.14
N PRO A 219 1.45 31.46 5.16
CA PRO A 219 1.64 30.29 6.05
C PRO A 219 0.82 29.04 5.58
N PRO A 220 0.90 27.86 6.26
CA PRO A 220 0.27 26.63 5.76
C PRO A 220 -1.26 26.70 5.70
N LEU A 221 -1.82 26.27 4.57
CA LEU A 221 -3.25 26.15 4.34
C LEU A 221 -3.83 25.03 5.21
N GLN A 222 -4.73 25.40 6.13
CA GLN A 222 -5.56 24.46 6.87
C GLN A 222 -6.65 23.92 5.95
N VAL A 223 -6.72 22.60 5.79
CA VAL A 223 -7.93 21.96 5.28
C VAL A 223 -8.97 22.09 6.39
N GLN A 224 -10.00 22.91 6.14
CA GLN A 224 -11.09 23.15 7.07
C GLN A 224 -12.00 21.92 7.10
N GLU A 225 -12.22 21.33 8.28
CA GLU A 225 -13.40 20.50 8.54
C GLU A 225 -14.64 21.36 8.24
N GLN A 226 -15.27 21.13 7.10
CA GLN A 226 -16.64 21.57 6.92
C GLN A 226 -17.54 20.52 7.55
N HIS A 227 -18.12 20.89 8.70
CA HIS A 227 -19.21 20.26 9.43
C HIS A 227 -19.96 19.15 8.65
N PHE A 228 -19.81 17.92 9.12
CA PHE A 228 -20.75 16.84 8.81
C PHE A 228 -21.25 16.21 10.12
N ILE A 229 -22.10 16.95 10.83
CA ILE A 229 -23.04 16.36 11.79
C ILE A 229 -24.40 17.01 11.50
N GLY A 230 -25.31 16.22 10.91
CA GLY A 230 -26.61 16.63 10.39
C GLY A 230 -26.71 16.12 8.96
N GLU A 231 -27.26 14.93 8.68
CA GLU A 231 -28.61 14.49 9.03
C GLU A 231 -28.63 12.99 9.34
N LEU A 232 -28.66 12.63 10.63
CA LEU A 232 -29.46 11.49 11.06
C LEU A 232 -30.66 12.08 11.81
N SER A 233 -31.59 12.64 11.03
CA SER A 233 -32.90 13.04 11.56
C SER A 233 -33.66 11.78 11.92
N THR A 234 -33.69 11.53 13.22
CA THR A 234 -34.78 10.92 13.97
C THR A 234 -36.12 10.92 13.22
N ALA A 235 -36.61 9.74 12.86
CA ALA A 235 -38.00 9.48 12.58
C ALA A 235 -38.43 8.19 13.31
N VAL A 236 -38.45 8.26 14.64
CA VAL A 236 -39.21 7.34 15.49
C VAL A 236 -39.78 8.19 16.64
N VAL A 237 -41.06 7.93 16.97
CA VAL A 237 -41.89 8.53 18.03
C VAL A 237 -42.57 9.83 17.55
N HIS A 238 -43.90 9.95 17.37
CA HIS A 238 -45.03 9.35 18.07
C HIS A 238 -46.29 9.49 17.19
N ASP A 239 -47.18 8.49 17.21
CA ASP A 239 -48.60 8.80 17.38
C ASP A 239 -49.20 7.76 18.32
N SER A 240 -49.48 8.26 19.52
CA SER A 240 -50.20 7.60 20.59
C SER A 240 -51.69 7.74 20.29
N TRP A 241 -52.37 6.61 20.14
CA TRP A 241 -53.81 6.51 20.34
C TRP A 241 -54.07 5.33 21.28
N MET A 242 -54.08 5.62 22.58
CA MET A 242 -54.89 4.87 23.55
C MET A 242 -56.31 5.43 23.48
N CYS A 243 -57.31 4.54 23.43
CA CYS A 243 -58.47 4.53 24.33
C CYS A 243 -59.30 3.26 24.06
N ASP A 244 -59.47 2.50 25.14
CA ASP A 244 -60.57 1.59 25.52
C ASP A 244 -61.10 0.51 24.56
#